data_AF-A0A933KUG0-F1
#
_entry.id   AF-A0A933KUG0-F1
#
_cell.length_a   1.000
_cell.length_b   1.000
_cell.length_c   1.000
_cell.angle_alpha   90.00
_cell.angle_beta   90.00
_cell.angle_gamma   90.00
#
_symmetry.space_group_name_H-M   'P 1'
#
loop_
_entity.id
_entity.type
_entity.pdbx_description
1 polymer ?
#
loop_
_entity_poly.entity_id
_entity_poly.type
_entity_poly.pdbx_seq_one_letter_code
_entity_poly.pdbx_strand_id
1 'polypeptide(L)'
;MPETLVFYLLAGFAIVASALVIGQRNPMYSVMLLVASFGALAGLYIQLDAPFAAVAQIIIYAGAVMVLFLFVVMLLNASQEDGAGWDRTHPLRRPTISRVGALLA
;
A
#
# COMPACT_ATOMS: atom_id res chain seq x y z
N MET A 1 -12.54 30.86 -12.88
CA MET A 1 -11.46 30.19 -13.63
C MET A 1 -10.44 29.44 -12.75
N PRO A 2 -9.98 29.91 -11.57
CA PRO A 2 -9.04 29.13 -10.74
C PRO A 2 -9.64 27.84 -10.15
N GLU A 3 -10.94 27.81 -9.89
CA GLU A 3 -11.67 26.68 -9.34
C GLU A 3 -11.58 25.42 -10.22
N THR A 4 -11.64 25.60 -11.55
CA THR A 4 -11.55 24.50 -12.51
C THR A 4 -10.13 23.94 -12.57
N LEU A 5 -9.11 24.82 -12.46
CA LEU A 5 -7.71 24.40 -12.42
C LEU A 5 -7.42 23.55 -11.18
N VAL A 6 -7.87 24.03 -10.01
CA VAL A 6 -7.72 23.30 -8.74
C VAL A 6 -8.44 21.95 -8.79
N PHE A 7 -9.64 21.90 -9.36
CA PHE A 7 -10.38 20.66 -9.58
C PHE A 7 -9.58 19.64 -10.41
N TYR A 8 -9.06 20.05 -11.58
CA TYR A 8 -8.30 19.14 -12.44
C TYR A 8 -6.99 18.67 -11.81
N LEU A 9 -6.32 19.53 -11.04
CA LEU A 9 -5.12 19.16 -10.30
C LEU A 9 -5.42 18.11 -9.21
N LEU A 10 -6.44 18.34 -8.38
CA LEU A 10 -6.86 17.40 -7.34
C LEU A 10 -7.36 16.07 -7.93
N ALA A 11 -8.20 16.13 -8.98
CA ALA A 11 -8.72 14.95 -9.65
C ALA A 11 -7.62 14.15 -10.33
N GLY A 12 -6.72 14.82 -11.05
CA GLY A 12 -5.56 14.19 -11.67
C GLY A 12 -4.65 13.53 -10.64
N PHE A 13 -4.37 14.23 -9.52
CA PHE A 13 -3.59 13.67 -8.43
C PHE A 13 -4.28 12.46 -7.78
N ALA A 14 -5.58 12.51 -7.52
CA ALA A 14 -6.34 11.40 -6.95
C ALA A 14 -6.30 10.15 -7.84
N ILE A 15 -6.44 10.32 -9.17
CA ILE A 15 -6.38 9.23 -10.14
C ILE A 15 -4.97 8.64 -10.18
N VAL A 16 -3.93 9.47 -10.31
CA VAL A 16 -2.53 9.01 -10.36
C VAL A 16 -2.15 8.30 -9.06
N ALA A 17 -2.47 8.88 -7.90
CA ALA A 17 -2.23 8.25 -6.61
C ALA A 17 -2.91 6.88 -6.52
N SER A 18 -4.20 6.79 -6.87
CA SER A 18 -4.96 5.53 -6.86
C SER A 18 -4.41 4.49 -7.84
N ALA A 19 -3.95 4.91 -9.01
CA ALA A 19 -3.31 4.01 -9.98
C ALA A 19 -1.99 3.46 -9.43
N LEU A 20 -1.18 4.32 -8.78
CA LEU A 20 0.07 3.92 -8.15
C LEU A 20 -0.14 2.95 -6.99
N VAL A 21 -1.24 3.05 -6.23
CA VAL A 21 -1.61 2.09 -5.16
C VAL A 21 -1.57 0.66 -5.67
N ILE A 22 -2.19 0.40 -6.83
CA ILE A 22 -2.30 -0.94 -7.43
C ILE A 22 -0.93 -1.42 -7.95
N GLY A 23 -0.08 -0.50 -8.40
CA GLY A 23 1.25 -0.81 -8.94
C GLY A 23 2.31 -1.12 -7.88
N GLN A 24 2.08 -0.81 -6.60
CA GLN A 24 3.08 -1.03 -5.55
C GLN A 24 3.11 -2.48 -5.07
N ARG A 25 4.32 -3.07 -5.02
CA ARG A 25 4.54 -4.42 -4.45
C ARG A 25 4.57 -4.43 -2.92
N ASN A 26 5.07 -3.36 -2.31
CA ASN A 26 5.10 -3.26 -0.86
C ASN A 26 3.76 -2.66 -0.39
N PRO A 27 2.98 -3.41 0.41
CA PRO A 27 1.63 -3.02 0.75
C PRO A 27 1.61 -1.81 1.70
N MET A 28 2.69 -1.54 2.45
CA MET A 28 2.80 -0.33 3.28
C MET A 28 2.82 0.94 2.42
N TYR A 29 3.60 0.94 1.33
CA TYR A 29 3.62 2.07 0.38
C TYR A 29 2.32 2.21 -0.38
N SER A 30 1.67 1.09 -0.73
CA SER A 30 0.36 1.06 -1.36
C SER A 30 -0.68 1.80 -0.49
N VAL A 31 -0.72 1.51 0.81
CA VAL A 31 -1.68 2.18 1.71
C VAL A 31 -1.33 3.65 1.96
N MET A 32 -0.05 4.01 2.05
CA MET A 32 0.37 5.43 2.17
C MET A 32 -0.09 6.27 0.97
N LEU A 33 -0.01 5.72 -0.24
CA LEU A 33 -0.54 6.35 -1.46
C LEU A 33 -2.07 6.42 -1.47
N LEU A 34 -2.75 5.44 -0.90
CA LEU A 34 -4.20 5.44 -0.78
C LEU A 34 -4.68 6.56 0.16
N VAL A 35 -3.98 6.78 1.27
CA VAL A 35 -4.25 7.92 2.16
C VAL A 35 -4.06 9.26 1.42
N ALA A 36 -3.03 9.38 0.59
CA ALA A 36 -2.84 10.57 -0.24
C ALA A 36 -4.00 10.79 -1.24
N SER A 37 -4.50 9.72 -1.86
CA SER A 37 -5.68 9.77 -2.73
C SER A 37 -6.94 10.24 -1.98
N PHE A 38 -7.18 9.73 -0.77
CA PHE A 38 -8.29 10.17 0.08
C PHE A 38 -8.17 11.62 0.53
N GLY A 39 -6.95 12.12 0.74
CA GLY A 39 -6.70 13.54 0.99
C GLY A 39 -7.11 14.43 -0.19
N ALA A 40 -6.81 14.01 -1.42
CA ALA A 40 -7.24 14.73 -2.62
C ALA A 40 -8.76 14.67 -2.82
N LEU A 41 -9.41 13.53 -2.51
CA LEU A 41 -10.87 13.43 -2.48
C LEU A 41 -11.51 14.37 -1.46
N ALA A 42 -10.90 14.53 -0.27
CA ALA A 42 -11.38 15.51 0.71
C ALA A 42 -11.30 16.94 0.17
N GLY A 43 -10.23 17.29 -0.54
CA GLY A 43 -10.11 18.57 -1.26
C GLY A 43 -11.19 18.76 -2.33
N LEU A 44 -11.50 17.71 -3.10
CA LEU A 44 -12.61 17.70 -4.05
C LEU A 44 -13.95 17.93 -3.37
N TYR A 45 -14.22 17.32 -2.22
CA TYR A 45 -15.47 17.56 -1.48
C TYR A 45 -15.61 19.00 -0.98
N ILE A 46 -14.51 19.67 -0.64
CA ILE A 46 -14.54 21.10 -0.33
C ILE A 46 -14.94 21.91 -1.57
N GLN A 47 -14.43 21.55 -2.76
CA GLN A 47 -14.78 22.20 -4.02
C GLN A 47 -16.26 22.02 -4.41
N LEU A 48 -16.90 20.92 -3.99
CA LEU A 48 -18.31 20.63 -4.21
C LEU A 48 -19.25 21.24 -3.16
N ASP A 49 -18.77 22.19 -2.34
CA ASP A 49 -19.54 22.76 -1.22
C ASP A 49 -20.07 21.69 -0.23
N ALA A 50 -19.32 20.60 -0.07
CA ALA A 50 -19.66 19.47 0.81
C ALA A 50 -18.69 19.35 2.01
N PRO A 51 -18.63 20.33 2.94
CA PRO A 51 -17.65 20.37 4.01
C PRO A 51 -17.80 19.22 5.02
N PHE A 52 -19.04 18.80 5.32
CA PHE A 52 -19.29 17.67 6.20
C PHE A 52 -18.70 16.37 5.62
N ALA A 53 -18.90 16.13 4.31
CA ALA A 53 -18.33 14.97 3.63
C ALA A 53 -16.80 15.03 3.58
N ALA A 54 -16.21 16.21 3.35
CA ALA A 54 -14.75 16.39 3.38
C ALA A 54 -14.14 16.02 4.75
N VAL A 55 -14.75 16.50 5.84
CA VAL A 55 -14.28 16.18 7.20
C VAL A 55 -14.49 14.70 7.52
N ALA A 56 -15.65 14.14 7.18
CA ALA A 56 -15.91 12.71 7.35
C ALA A 56 -14.93 11.85 6.55
N GLN A 57 -14.55 12.27 5.34
CA GLN A 57 -13.54 11.60 4.51
C GLN A 57 -12.20 11.49 5.24
N ILE A 58 -11.77 12.58 5.87
CA ILE A 58 -10.51 12.61 6.61
C ILE A 58 -10.60 11.76 7.88
N ILE A 59 -11.65 11.93 8.69
CA ILE A 59 -11.75 11.26 9.99
C ILE A 59 -11.99 9.76 9.83
N ILE A 60 -12.95 9.37 8.97
CA ILE A 60 -13.40 7.98 8.85
C ILE A 60 -12.49 7.22 7.91
N TYR A 61 -12.33 7.69 6.67
CA TYR A 61 -11.61 6.94 5.66
C TYR A 61 -10.10 7.07 5.85
N ALA A 62 -9.54 8.28 5.77
CA ALA A 62 -8.09 8.48 5.88
C ALA A 62 -7.54 8.23 7.31
N GLY A 63 -8.36 8.49 8.33
CA GLY A 63 -8.03 8.27 9.73
C GLY A 63 -8.35 6.84 10.17
N ALA A 64 -9.60 6.59 10.58
CA ALA A 64 -9.97 5.35 11.26
C ALA A 64 -9.74 4.08 10.42
N VAL A 65 -10.29 4.03 9.20
CA VAL A 65 -10.26 2.84 8.36
C VAL A 65 -8.85 2.59 7.81
N MET A 66 -8.16 3.62 7.31
CA MET A 66 -6.80 3.44 6.77
C MET A 66 -5.76 3.14 7.85
N VAL A 67 -5.85 3.70 9.06
CA VAL A 67 -4.94 3.33 10.15
C VAL A 67 -5.16 1.88 10.61
N LEU A 68 -6.43 1.43 10.69
CA LEU A 68 -6.72 0.02 10.95
C LEU A 68 -6.14 -0.88 9.86
N PHE A 69 -6.30 -0.49 8.59
CA PHE A 69 -5.79 -1.25 7.46
C PHE A 69 -4.25 -1.27 7.43
N LEU A 70 -3.58 -0.16 7.75
CA LEU A 70 -2.12 -0.11 7.92
C LEU A 70 -1.66 -1.10 8.98
N PHE A 71 -2.36 -1.16 10.11
CA PHE A 71 -2.05 -2.09 11.18
C PHE A 71 -2.17 -3.54 10.72
N VAL A 72 -3.28 -3.89 10.06
CA VAL A 72 -3.52 -5.24 9.52
C VAL A 72 -2.48 -5.62 8.46
N VAL A 73 -2.23 -4.73 7.50
CA VAL A 73 -1.27 -4.96 6.42
C VAL A 73 0.15 -5.14 6.94
N MET A 74 0.55 -4.35 7.94
CA MET A 74 1.87 -4.47 8.55
C MET A 74 2.04 -5.83 9.25
N LEU A 75 1.03 -6.29 9.98
CA LEU A 75 1.03 -7.61 10.61
C LEU A 75 1.12 -8.75 9.58
N LEU A 76 0.40 -8.62 8.46
CA LEU A 76 0.46 -9.59 7.36
C LEU A 76 1.81 -9.58 6.62
N ASN A 77 2.42 -8.40 6.48
CA ASN A 77 3.70 -8.25 5.78
C ASN A 77 4.88 -8.81 6.61
N ALA A 78 4.83 -8.70 7.93
CA ALA A 78 5.89 -9.21 8.82
C ALA A 78 6.12 -10.74 8.70
N SER A 79 5.05 -11.53 8.49
CA SER A 79 5.17 -12.99 8.33
C SER A 79 6.03 -13.45 7.14
N GLN A 80 6.25 -12.60 6.13
CA GLN A 80 7.10 -12.96 4.99
C GLN A 80 8.59 -12.66 5.23
N GLU A 81 8.92 -11.72 6.14
CA GLU A 81 10.31 -11.40 6.48
C GLU A 81 10.94 -12.47 7.40
N ASP A 82 10.12 -13.15 8.20
CA ASP A 82 10.57 -14.23 9.10
C ASP A 82 10.98 -15.52 8.37
N GLY A 83 10.66 -15.66 7.08
CA GLY A 83 11.10 -16.76 6.23
C GLY A 83 12.61 -16.76 5.90
N ALA A 84 13.31 -15.67 6.20
CA ALA A 84 14.76 -15.52 5.99
C ALA A 84 15.58 -15.59 7.30
N GLY A 85 14.95 -16.00 8.42
CA GLY A 85 15.57 -16.07 9.75
C GLY A 85 15.98 -17.48 10.20
N TRP A 86 15.63 -18.54 9.46
CA TRP A 86 15.95 -19.92 9.83
C TRP A 86 17.02 -20.55 8.93
N ASP A 87 18.18 -19.89 8.80
CA ASP A 87 19.42 -20.52 8.29
C ASP A 87 20.70 -19.87 8.84
N ARG A 88 20.72 -19.53 10.14
CA ARG A 88 21.92 -19.00 10.81
C ARG A 88 22.43 -19.88 11.97
N THR A 89 21.82 -21.02 12.22
CA THR A 89 22.21 -21.93 13.33
C THR A 89 22.42 -23.39 12.95
N HIS A 90 22.41 -23.79 11.67
CA HIS A 90 22.71 -25.17 11.28
C HIS A 90 24.01 -25.29 10.45
N PRO A 91 25.20 -25.37 11.08
CA PRO A 91 26.49 -25.47 10.36
C PRO A 91 26.73 -26.81 9.65
N LEU A 92 25.70 -27.64 9.36
CA LEU A 92 25.91 -29.05 8.97
C LEU A 92 24.90 -29.62 7.94
N ARG A 93 24.57 -28.92 6.85
CA ARG A 93 24.00 -29.59 5.66
C ARG A 93 25.00 -29.68 4.52
N ARG A 94 25.66 -30.84 4.49
CA ARG A 94 26.64 -31.27 3.49
C ARG A 94 26.09 -31.19 2.05
N PRO A 95 26.93 -30.84 1.07
CA PRO A 95 26.67 -31.06 -0.34
C PRO A 95 26.85 -32.56 -0.64
N THR A 96 26.07 -33.12 -1.57
CA THR A 96 26.27 -34.39 -2.34
C THR A 96 24.97 -35.19 -2.48
N ILE A 97 23.92 -34.67 -3.14
CA ILE A 97 22.84 -35.52 -3.69
C ILE A 97 22.41 -35.09 -5.12
N SER A 98 22.76 -33.89 -5.61
CA SER A 98 22.29 -33.40 -6.92
C SER A 98 22.82 -34.15 -8.15
N ARG A 99 23.74 -35.11 -8.00
CA ARG A 99 24.32 -35.85 -9.14
C ARG A 99 23.58 -37.12 -9.54
N VAL A 100 22.61 -37.61 -8.75
CA VAL A 100 21.88 -38.85 -9.10
C VAL A 100 20.68 -38.58 -10.01
N GLY A 101 20.04 -37.41 -9.90
CA GLY A 101 18.88 -37.07 -10.72
C GLY A 101 19.18 -36.78 -12.20
N ALA A 102 20.41 -36.36 -12.52
CA ALA A 102 20.82 -36.04 -13.89
C ALA A 102 21.31 -37.25 -14.70
N LEU A 103 21.46 -38.42 -14.09
CA LEU A 103 21.88 -39.67 -14.76
C LEU A 103 20.68 -40.54 -15.20
N LEU A 104 19.46 -40.15 -14.82
CA LEU A 104 18.23 -40.90 -15.13
C LEU A 104 17.27 -40.14 -16.07
N ALA A 105 17.66 -38.97 -16.58
CA ALA A 105 16.92 -38.17 -17.56
C ALA A 105 17.74 -38.01 -18.84
#